data_AF-A0A2C6L0E7-F1
#
_entry.id   AF-A0A2C6L0E7-F1
#
_cell.length_a   1.000
_cell.length_b   1.000
_cell.length_c   1.000
_cell.angle_alpha   90.00
_cell.angle_beta   90.00
_cell.angle_gamma   90.00
#
_symmetry.space_group_name_H-M   'P 1'
#
loop_
_entity.id
_entity.type
_entity.pdbx_description
1 polymer ?
#
loop_
_entity_poly.entity_id
_entity_poly.type
_entity_poly.pdbx_seq_one_letter_code
_entity_poly.pdbx_strand_id
1 'polypeptide(L)'
;MLGSLLPRRRASEELPRPLFPPAVNPVSAVWQWQSEAGWHCFDPVQCEALETARASGNTRLTLRSGKWMYNIDLGNMLQQNVMTRRMRHVRRIMEEVPLWFREGADAEEAVRYDPELEAALESSYAALVEQLGNDPPGEAAVSLTVWTGSDGLDYEADVEEMTECCRSTGVVRKICRSVLRVRPSVGESDAPDGCEAETAFQLPSLAVGTAESGECWCRGHLRVVGANDLDDVLIPVAASEAVEDVCAICLDSLGSTSSPGDSSAPMRGTLDHASAPQSEAADGVVKLKKCMHMYHDTCVRTYVGRGGRGGFSCPTCGTLQCAGNGPSPKGRMRWRIGEESLLAGYPHSGTISIEYDVPSGIQSERHQHPAVPFMGTKRTAYLPDTREGREVLILFIHAFVKVSSDVVSARCIAKL
;
A
#
# COMPACT_ATOMS: atom_id res chain seq x y z
N MET A 1 59.24 20.19 -3.63
CA MET A 1 58.63 19.04 -2.93
C MET A 1 57.45 19.55 -2.13
N LEU A 2 56.24 19.49 -2.69
CA LEU A 2 55.01 19.89 -2.00
C LEU A 2 54.14 18.63 -1.91
N GLY A 3 54.17 18.00 -0.72
CA GLY A 3 53.39 16.81 -0.41
C GLY A 3 51.93 17.19 -0.15
N SER A 4 51.05 16.66 -0.99
CA SER A 4 49.60 16.72 -0.83
C SER A 4 49.16 15.84 0.36
N LEU A 5 48.63 16.48 1.40
CA LEU A 5 47.91 15.81 2.49
C LEU A 5 46.50 15.46 1.98
N LEU A 6 46.30 14.20 1.59
CA LEU A 6 44.96 13.62 1.46
C LEU A 6 44.47 13.19 2.86
N PRO A 7 43.20 13.46 3.23
CA PRO A 7 42.67 12.99 4.50
C PRO A 7 42.57 11.46 4.50
N ARG A 8 43.09 10.85 5.57
CA ARG A 8 43.01 9.41 5.86
C ARG A 8 41.55 8.95 5.81
N ARG A 9 41.27 7.89 5.04
CA ARG A 9 40.00 7.16 5.11
C ARG A 9 39.77 6.73 6.56
N ARG A 10 38.65 7.15 7.17
CA ARG A 10 38.19 6.56 8.44
C ARG A 10 37.96 5.06 8.21
N ALA A 11 38.47 4.25 9.13
CA ALA A 11 38.12 2.84 9.22
C ALA A 11 36.59 2.72 9.26
N SER A 12 36.05 1.81 8.46
CA SER A 12 34.66 1.38 8.57
C SER A 12 34.47 0.76 9.96
N GLU A 13 33.92 1.50 10.90
CA GLU A 13 33.31 0.94 12.11
C GLU A 13 32.23 -0.03 11.64
N GLU A 14 32.52 -1.33 11.68
CA GLU A 14 31.49 -2.36 11.59
C GLU A 14 30.62 -2.20 12.83
N LEU A 15 29.36 -1.83 12.63
CA LEU A 15 28.36 -1.75 13.70
C LEU A 15 28.34 -3.09 14.48
N PRO A 16 28.19 -3.07 15.82
CA PRO A 16 28.08 -4.28 16.62
C PRO A 16 26.94 -5.16 16.10
N ARG A 17 27.19 -6.46 15.95
CA ARG A 17 26.17 -7.42 15.49
C ARG A 17 25.08 -7.54 16.57
N PRO A 18 23.79 -7.60 16.18
CA PRO A 18 22.69 -7.63 17.14
C PRO A 18 22.68 -8.94 17.95
N LEU A 19 22.28 -8.86 19.23
CA LEU A 19 22.18 -10.03 20.09
C LEU A 19 20.89 -10.83 19.84
N PHE A 20 20.86 -12.14 20.14
CA PHE A 20 19.67 -12.98 20.02
C PHE A 20 18.93 -13.14 21.37
N PRO A 21 17.60 -12.91 21.44
CA PRO A 21 16.73 -12.34 20.40
C PRO A 21 16.99 -10.84 20.20
N PRO A 22 16.90 -10.33 18.96
CA PRO A 22 17.25 -8.95 18.66
C PRO A 22 16.23 -7.97 19.22
N ALA A 23 16.73 -6.96 19.94
CA ALA A 23 15.94 -5.80 20.29
C ALA A 23 15.71 -4.94 19.02
N VAL A 24 14.58 -5.15 18.36
CA VAL A 24 14.19 -4.37 17.19
C VAL A 24 13.64 -3.02 17.66
N ASN A 25 14.50 -1.98 17.61
CA ASN A 25 14.08 -0.63 17.97
C ASN A 25 13.03 -0.11 16.97
N PRO A 26 11.98 0.58 17.45
CA PRO A 26 10.99 1.17 16.57
C PRO A 26 11.64 2.23 15.67
N VAL A 27 11.15 2.33 14.44
CA VAL A 27 11.65 3.24 13.41
C VAL A 27 10.68 4.37 13.11
N SER A 28 11.16 5.46 12.54
CA SER A 28 10.34 6.61 12.13
C SER A 28 9.30 6.24 11.04
N ALA A 29 9.67 5.32 10.14
CA ALA A 29 8.78 4.69 9.16
C ALA A 29 9.39 3.37 8.70
N VAL A 30 8.56 2.41 8.31
CA VAL A 30 9.05 1.17 7.71
C VAL A 30 9.14 1.35 6.21
N TRP A 31 10.30 1.01 5.64
CA TRP A 31 10.52 1.01 4.21
C TRP A 31 10.60 -0.42 3.70
N GLN A 32 10.00 -0.67 2.53
CA GLN A 32 9.98 -1.98 1.89
C GLN A 32 10.38 -1.91 0.43
N TRP A 33 10.90 -3.01 -0.11
CA TRP A 33 11.17 -3.20 -1.53
C TRP A 33 10.47 -4.43 -2.08
N GLN A 34 10.18 -4.45 -3.38
CA GLN A 34 9.39 -5.51 -4.02
C GLN A 34 10.30 -6.56 -4.70
N SER A 35 10.20 -7.82 -4.26
CA SER A 35 10.74 -8.99 -4.96
C SER A 35 9.67 -9.67 -5.84
N GLU A 36 10.01 -10.84 -6.39
CA GLU A 36 9.05 -11.72 -7.06
C GLU A 36 8.10 -12.41 -6.06
N ALA A 37 8.55 -12.61 -4.82
CA ALA A 37 7.78 -13.24 -3.74
C ALA A 37 6.93 -12.24 -2.92
N GLY A 38 7.06 -10.93 -3.15
CA GLY A 38 6.26 -9.91 -2.48
C GLY A 38 7.06 -8.72 -1.97
N TRP A 39 6.56 -8.06 -0.92
CA TRP A 39 7.18 -6.89 -0.32
C TRP A 39 8.03 -7.27 0.88
N HIS A 40 9.23 -6.70 0.97
CA HIS A 40 10.22 -7.04 1.98
C HIS A 40 10.76 -5.81 2.67
N CYS A 41 10.92 -5.87 4.00
CA CYS A 41 11.45 -4.76 4.78
C CYS A 41 12.94 -4.55 4.57
N PHE A 42 13.33 -3.29 4.37
CA PHE A 42 14.69 -2.85 4.64
C PHE A 42 15.01 -3.05 6.12
N ASP A 43 16.30 -3.18 6.46
CA ASP A 43 16.67 -3.26 7.88
C ASP A 43 16.35 -1.94 8.62
N PRO A 44 16.24 -1.96 9.96
CA PRO A 44 15.85 -0.76 10.71
C PRO A 44 16.79 0.44 10.49
N VAL A 45 18.08 0.20 10.31
CA VAL A 45 19.07 1.26 10.07
C VAL A 45 18.87 1.88 8.68
N GLN A 46 18.62 1.05 7.67
CA GLN A 46 18.27 1.49 6.32
C GLN A 46 16.94 2.25 6.31
N CYS A 47 15.94 1.83 7.08
CA CYS A 47 14.66 2.55 7.21
C CYS A 47 14.85 3.97 7.74
N GLU A 48 15.68 4.16 8.78
CA GLU A 48 15.99 5.50 9.30
C GLU A 48 16.81 6.33 8.33
N ALA A 49 17.75 5.72 7.61
CA ALA A 49 18.53 6.42 6.58
C ALA A 49 17.62 6.92 5.44
N LEU A 50 16.66 6.09 5.01
CA LEU A 50 15.65 6.44 4.00
C LEU A 50 14.75 7.57 4.50
N GLU A 51 14.30 7.50 5.76
CA GLU A 51 13.44 8.53 6.33
C GLU A 51 14.19 9.86 6.51
N THR A 52 15.43 9.82 6.98
CA THR A 52 16.28 11.01 7.13
C THR A 52 16.54 11.66 5.77
N ALA A 53 16.85 10.87 4.75
CA ALA A 53 17.05 11.36 3.39
C ALA A 53 15.77 12.03 2.86
N ARG A 54 14.62 11.39 3.03
CA ARG A 54 13.32 11.95 2.64
C ARG A 54 13.01 13.26 3.37
N ALA A 55 13.14 13.29 4.70
CA ALA A 55 12.86 14.48 5.52
C ALA A 55 13.77 15.66 5.16
N SER A 56 15.01 15.37 4.75
CA SER A 56 15.97 16.38 4.29
C SER A 56 15.73 16.85 2.85
N GLY A 57 14.70 16.35 2.16
CA GLY A 57 14.43 16.66 0.75
C GLY A 57 15.36 15.98 -0.25
N ASN A 58 16.18 15.01 0.19
CA ASN A 58 17.03 14.24 -0.72
C ASN A 58 16.17 13.30 -1.56
N THR A 59 16.39 13.29 -2.87
CA THR A 59 15.64 12.43 -3.80
C THR A 59 16.36 11.12 -4.09
N ARG A 60 17.63 10.97 -3.71
CA ARG A 60 18.45 9.77 -3.97
C ARG A 60 19.41 9.46 -2.83
N LEU A 61 19.65 8.17 -2.61
CA LEU A 61 20.65 7.66 -1.67
C LEU A 61 21.16 6.28 -2.12
N THR A 62 22.36 5.90 -1.68
CA THR A 62 22.91 4.57 -1.94
C THR A 62 22.91 3.75 -0.67
N LEU A 63 22.25 2.60 -0.69
CA LEU A 63 22.21 1.64 0.41
C LEU A 63 23.04 0.40 0.07
N ARG A 64 23.65 -0.21 1.10
CA ARG A 64 24.36 -1.48 0.98
C ARG A 64 23.57 -2.57 1.70
N SER A 65 23.34 -3.69 1.03
CA SER A 65 22.78 -4.90 1.64
C SER A 65 23.68 -6.09 1.25
N GLY A 66 24.42 -6.60 2.25
CA GLY A 66 25.47 -7.58 2.07
C GLY A 66 26.55 -7.13 1.07
N LYS A 67 26.74 -7.92 0.01
CA LYS A 67 27.70 -7.63 -1.09
C LYS A 67 27.15 -6.69 -2.16
N TRP A 68 25.86 -6.36 -2.13
CA TRP A 68 25.19 -5.58 -3.16
C TRP A 68 25.01 -4.13 -2.72
N MET A 69 25.16 -3.21 -3.68
CA MET A 69 24.85 -1.80 -3.51
C MET A 69 23.63 -1.45 -4.34
N TYR A 70 22.80 -0.56 -3.81
CA TYR A 70 21.55 -0.16 -4.40
C TYR A 70 21.41 1.35 -4.38
N ASN A 71 21.08 1.93 -5.54
CA ASN A 71 20.64 3.32 -5.62
C ASN A 71 19.13 3.36 -5.39
N ILE A 72 18.70 4.07 -4.36
CA ILE A 72 17.31 4.31 -4.06
C ILE A 72 16.95 5.69 -4.59
N ASP A 73 15.97 5.75 -5.47
CA ASP A 73 15.33 6.98 -5.94
C ASP A 73 14.03 7.15 -5.16
N LEU A 74 14.03 8.07 -4.21
CA LEU A 74 12.90 8.41 -3.34
C LEU A 74 11.82 9.22 -4.06
N GLY A 75 12.17 9.87 -5.18
CA GLY A 75 11.20 10.60 -6.01
C GLY A 75 10.34 9.63 -6.82
N ASN A 76 10.99 8.62 -7.41
CA ASN A 76 10.32 7.61 -8.23
C ASN A 76 9.94 6.33 -7.46
N MET A 77 10.35 6.24 -6.19
CA MET A 77 10.12 5.07 -5.33
C MET A 77 10.66 3.78 -5.94
N LEU A 78 11.93 3.82 -6.36
CA LEU A 78 12.63 2.71 -7.03
C LEU A 78 13.99 2.42 -6.38
N GLN A 79 14.32 1.15 -6.30
CA GLN A 79 15.63 0.62 -5.96
C GLN A 79 16.28 0.08 -7.23
N GLN A 80 17.51 0.47 -7.53
CA GLN A 80 18.31 -0.11 -8.62
C GLN A 80 19.57 -0.76 -8.05
N ASN A 81 19.79 -2.03 -8.37
CA ASN A 81 21.07 -2.68 -8.09
C ASN A 81 22.17 -2.05 -8.95
N VAL A 82 23.25 -1.58 -8.32
CA VAL A 82 24.33 -0.86 -9.00
C VAL A 82 25.06 -1.75 -10.01
N MET A 83 25.18 -3.05 -9.72
CA MET A 83 25.94 -3.99 -10.54
C MET A 83 25.07 -4.63 -11.64
N THR A 84 23.89 -5.13 -11.30
CA THR A 84 23.01 -5.83 -12.26
C THR A 84 22.05 -4.91 -12.99
N ARG A 85 21.96 -3.63 -12.58
CA ARG A 85 20.98 -2.64 -13.06
C ARG A 85 19.51 -3.02 -12.87
N ARG A 86 19.22 -4.15 -12.23
CA ARG A 86 17.87 -4.60 -11.91
C ARG A 86 17.16 -3.56 -11.04
N MET A 87 15.95 -3.18 -11.44
CA MET A 87 15.11 -2.24 -10.72
C MET A 87 14.01 -2.97 -9.95
N ARG A 88 13.64 -2.44 -8.79
CA ARG A 88 12.60 -2.94 -7.89
C ARG A 88 11.85 -1.78 -7.27
N HIS A 89 10.56 -1.92 -7.03
CA HIS A 89 9.78 -0.87 -6.37
C HIS A 89 10.14 -0.76 -4.90
N VAL A 90 10.05 0.45 -4.35
CA VAL A 90 10.19 0.75 -2.94
C VAL A 90 8.90 1.39 -2.44
N ARG A 91 8.51 1.15 -1.20
CA ARG A 91 7.37 1.83 -0.56
C ARG A 91 7.70 2.18 0.88
N ARG A 92 7.02 3.21 1.37
CA ARG A 92 7.04 3.64 2.77
C ARG A 92 5.70 3.29 3.38
N ILE A 93 5.70 2.60 4.51
CA ILE A 93 4.50 2.20 5.23
C ILE A 93 4.61 2.58 6.71
N MET A 94 3.48 2.79 7.36
CA MET A 94 3.38 3.17 8.78
C MET A 94 2.90 2.01 9.66
N GLU A 95 3.01 0.78 9.14
CA GLU A 95 2.48 -0.43 9.74
C GLU A 95 3.58 -1.20 10.46
N GLU A 96 3.19 -2.07 11.40
CA GLU A 96 4.13 -3.00 12.05
C GLU A 96 4.47 -4.12 11.08
N VAL A 97 5.73 -4.52 11.01
CA VAL A 97 6.15 -5.62 10.13
C VAL A 97 6.96 -6.66 10.89
N PRO A 98 6.60 -7.96 10.78
CA PRO A 98 7.41 -9.03 11.35
C PRO A 98 8.74 -9.18 10.62
N LEU A 99 9.78 -9.42 11.41
CA LEU A 99 11.13 -9.76 10.98
C LEU A 99 11.50 -11.08 11.65
N TRP A 100 12.18 -11.95 10.89
CA TRP A 100 12.55 -13.27 11.38
C TRP A 100 14.06 -13.40 11.49
N PHE A 101 14.50 -13.97 12.61
CA PHE A 101 15.91 -14.13 12.93
C PHE A 101 16.19 -15.54 13.41
N ARG A 102 17.42 -15.99 13.19
CA ARG A 102 18.00 -17.17 13.81
C ARG A 102 19.16 -16.82 14.71
N GLU A 103 19.42 -17.72 15.64
CA GLU A 103 20.62 -17.74 16.44
C GLU A 103 21.85 -18.01 15.54
N GLY A 104 22.86 -17.16 15.67
CA GLY A 104 24.15 -17.23 14.99
C GLY A 104 25.07 -18.28 15.61
N ALA A 105 26.27 -18.42 15.03
CA ALA A 105 27.21 -19.48 15.44
C ALA A 105 27.69 -19.33 16.90
N ASP A 106 27.76 -18.10 17.41
CA ASP A 106 28.24 -17.79 18.76
C ASP A 106 27.13 -17.81 19.83
N ALA A 107 25.94 -18.34 19.51
CA ALA A 107 24.73 -18.42 20.36
C ALA A 107 24.18 -17.08 20.90
N GLU A 108 24.94 -15.99 20.74
CA GLU A 108 24.55 -14.65 21.15
C GLU A 108 24.24 -13.75 19.96
N GLU A 109 24.64 -14.09 18.74
CA GLU A 109 24.37 -13.28 17.53
C GLU A 109 22.97 -13.57 16.97
N ALA A 110 22.23 -12.53 16.58
CA ALA A 110 21.02 -12.65 15.78
C ALA A 110 21.32 -12.44 14.29
N VAL A 111 20.97 -13.42 13.46
CA VAL A 111 21.09 -13.33 12.01
C VAL A 111 19.71 -13.25 11.40
N ARG A 112 19.41 -12.15 10.70
CA ARG A 112 18.12 -11.98 10.00
C ARG A 112 18.05 -12.94 8.81
N TYR A 113 16.91 -13.56 8.61
CA TYR A 113 16.67 -14.42 7.45
C TYR A 113 16.56 -13.61 6.16
N ASP A 114 16.82 -14.29 5.04
CA ASP A 114 16.55 -13.71 3.73
C ASP A 114 15.04 -13.47 3.55
N PRO A 115 14.64 -12.37 2.87
CA PRO A 115 13.26 -11.93 2.95
C PRO A 115 12.21 -12.88 2.35
N GLU A 116 12.60 -13.73 1.41
CA GLU A 116 11.73 -14.79 0.85
C GLU A 116 11.42 -15.85 1.91
N LEU A 117 12.43 -16.22 2.71
CA LEU A 117 12.27 -17.15 3.82
C LEU A 117 11.52 -16.51 4.99
N GLU A 118 11.75 -15.22 5.28
CA GLU A 118 10.92 -14.49 6.27
C GLU A 118 9.44 -14.55 5.92
N ALA A 119 9.08 -14.39 4.65
CA ALA A 119 7.69 -14.46 4.19
C ALA A 119 7.09 -15.87 4.34
N ALA A 120 7.88 -16.91 4.05
CA ALA A 120 7.45 -18.30 4.24
C ALA A 120 7.22 -18.62 5.73
N LEU A 121 8.15 -18.24 6.60
CA LEU A 121 8.04 -18.42 8.06
C LEU A 121 6.84 -17.65 8.63
N GLU A 122 6.62 -16.40 8.20
CA GLU A 122 5.46 -15.63 8.64
C GLU A 122 4.14 -16.27 8.19
N SER A 123 4.08 -16.81 6.97
CA SER A 123 2.89 -17.52 6.49
C SER A 123 2.60 -18.78 7.30
N SER A 124 3.63 -19.56 7.63
CA SER A 124 3.48 -20.75 8.48
C SER A 124 3.05 -20.38 9.91
N TYR A 125 3.63 -19.32 10.47
CA TYR A 125 3.24 -18.81 11.79
C TYR A 125 1.81 -18.28 11.82
N ALA A 126 1.37 -17.53 10.81
CA ALA A 126 0.00 -17.03 10.71
C ALA A 126 -1.03 -18.17 10.66
N ALA A 127 -0.74 -19.22 9.88
CA ALA A 127 -1.58 -20.42 9.82
C ALA A 127 -1.66 -21.15 11.17
N LEU A 128 -0.55 -21.25 11.90
CA LEU A 128 -0.53 -21.82 13.26
C LEU A 128 -1.41 -21.01 14.22
N VAL A 129 -1.30 -19.67 14.20
CA VAL A 129 -2.11 -18.78 15.06
C VAL A 129 -3.60 -18.89 14.74
N GLU A 130 -3.98 -19.02 13.47
CA GLU A 130 -5.36 -19.23 13.05
C GLU A 130 -5.92 -20.58 13.55
N GLN A 131 -5.11 -21.64 13.52
CA GLN A 131 -5.49 -22.96 14.03
C GLN A 131 -5.67 -22.97 15.56
N LEU A 132 -4.77 -22.33 16.30
CA LEU A 132 -4.84 -22.22 17.76
C LEU A 132 -6.02 -21.36 18.24
N GLY A 133 -6.58 -20.52 17.37
CA GLY A 133 -7.79 -19.72 17.65
C GLY A 133 -9.11 -20.51 17.61
N ASN A 134 -9.11 -21.77 17.16
CA ASN A 134 -10.28 -22.65 17.08
C ASN A 134 -10.13 -23.86 18.06
N ASP A 135 -11.17 -24.20 18.84
CA ASP A 135 -11.19 -25.38 19.77
C ASP A 135 -11.14 -26.76 19.02
N PRO A 136 -10.66 -27.89 19.62
CA PRO A 136 -9.76 -28.86 18.96
C PRO A 136 -10.37 -30.26 18.60
N PRO A 137 -9.59 -31.23 18.03
CA PRO A 137 -8.69 -31.15 16.89
C PRO A 137 -9.04 -32.18 15.78
N GLY A 138 -8.91 -31.79 14.51
CA GLY A 138 -8.49 -32.73 13.46
C GLY A 138 -6.96 -32.66 13.38
N GLU A 139 -6.29 -33.81 13.31
CA GLU A 139 -4.83 -34.01 13.28
C GLU A 139 -3.99 -32.74 12.95
N ALA A 140 -3.18 -32.30 13.91
CA ALA A 140 -2.27 -31.17 13.77
C ALA A 140 -1.31 -31.42 12.60
N ALA A 141 -1.56 -30.75 11.47
CA ALA A 141 -0.62 -30.69 10.38
C ALA A 141 0.51 -29.74 10.81
N VAL A 142 1.63 -30.30 11.26
CA VAL A 142 2.87 -29.57 11.53
C VAL A 142 3.23 -28.76 10.27
N SER A 143 3.07 -27.44 10.32
CA SER A 143 3.37 -26.53 9.19
C SER A 143 4.86 -26.27 9.15
N LEU A 144 5.56 -27.22 8.54
CA LEU A 144 6.99 -27.29 8.56
C LEU A 144 7.59 -26.58 7.32
N THR A 145 8.36 -25.51 7.53
CA THR A 145 8.99 -24.76 6.43
C THR A 145 10.36 -25.35 6.10
N VAL A 146 10.64 -25.68 4.84
CA VAL A 146 11.91 -26.31 4.41
C VAL A 146 12.59 -25.43 3.35
N TRP A 147 13.90 -25.25 3.45
CA TRP A 147 14.69 -24.48 2.48
C TRP A 147 16.14 -24.98 2.39
N THR A 148 16.83 -24.58 1.33
CA THR A 148 18.28 -24.79 1.19
C THR A 148 19.02 -23.51 1.56
N GLY A 149 19.94 -23.60 2.51
CA GLY A 149 20.77 -22.50 2.97
C GLY A 149 21.81 -22.06 1.94
N SER A 150 22.41 -20.90 2.18
CA SER A 150 23.50 -20.38 1.33
C SER A 150 24.79 -21.21 1.38
N ASP A 151 24.92 -22.07 2.38
CA ASP A 151 25.95 -23.10 2.53
C ASP A 151 25.66 -24.38 1.73
N GLY A 152 24.49 -24.46 1.07
CA GLY A 152 24.05 -25.61 0.29
C GLY A 152 23.47 -26.75 1.12
N LEU A 153 23.21 -26.55 2.41
CA LEU A 153 22.59 -27.54 3.28
C LEU A 153 21.08 -27.31 3.37
N ASP A 154 20.31 -28.37 3.58
CA ASP A 154 18.86 -28.26 3.76
C ASP A 154 18.50 -28.08 5.24
N TYR A 155 17.57 -27.17 5.46
CA TYR A 155 17.08 -26.75 6.77
C TYR A 155 15.56 -26.86 6.82
N GLU A 156 15.08 -27.07 8.04
CA GLU A 156 13.67 -27.26 8.36
C GLU A 156 13.35 -26.48 9.62
N ALA A 157 12.34 -25.62 9.56
CA ALA A 157 11.86 -24.84 10.70
C ALA A 157 10.59 -25.44 11.29
N ASP A 158 10.60 -25.53 12.61
CA ASP A 158 9.43 -25.74 13.43
C ASP A 158 9.02 -24.38 14.02
N VAL A 159 7.94 -23.81 13.49
CA VAL A 159 7.42 -22.49 13.91
C VAL A 159 6.61 -22.55 15.20
N GLU A 160 6.21 -23.75 15.65
CA GLU A 160 5.55 -23.95 16.94
C GLU A 160 6.59 -23.96 18.06
N GLU A 161 7.65 -24.74 17.90
CA GLU A 161 8.77 -24.82 18.84
C GLU A 161 9.77 -23.66 18.70
N MET A 162 9.63 -22.84 17.65
CA MET A 162 10.55 -21.74 17.32
C MET A 162 12.00 -22.22 17.19
N THR A 163 12.20 -23.28 16.40
CA THR A 163 13.53 -23.84 16.09
C THR A 163 13.76 -24.07 14.60
N GLU A 164 15.02 -24.12 14.18
CA GLU A 164 15.45 -24.65 12.89
C GLU A 164 16.39 -25.85 13.09
N CYS A 165 16.32 -26.84 12.20
CA CYS A 165 17.17 -28.03 12.20
C CYS A 165 17.82 -28.21 10.83
N CYS A 166 19.13 -28.44 10.81
CA CYS A 166 19.84 -28.86 9.61
C CYS A 166 19.61 -30.35 9.36
N ARG A 167 18.99 -30.72 8.24
CA ARG A 167 18.59 -32.11 7.94
C ARG A 167 19.77 -33.07 7.80
N SER A 168 20.92 -32.57 7.35
CA SER A 168 22.11 -33.39 7.13
C SER A 168 22.97 -33.56 8.37
N THR A 169 23.04 -32.54 9.24
CA THR A 169 23.92 -32.55 10.42
C THR A 169 23.17 -32.79 11.73
N GLY A 170 21.84 -32.62 11.74
CA GLY A 170 20.99 -32.69 12.93
C GLY A 170 21.18 -31.53 13.91
N VAL A 171 21.97 -30.51 13.55
CA VAL A 171 22.20 -29.34 14.40
C VAL A 171 20.92 -28.51 14.46
N VAL A 172 20.44 -28.27 15.67
CA VAL A 172 19.26 -27.44 15.97
C VAL A 172 19.68 -26.08 16.50
N ARG A 173 18.98 -25.02 16.08
CA ARG A 173 19.19 -23.65 16.55
C ARG A 173 17.85 -22.97 16.83
N LYS A 174 17.87 -21.92 17.65
CA LYS A 174 16.66 -21.13 17.93
C LYS A 174 16.37 -20.15 16.80
N ILE A 175 15.08 -19.94 16.56
CA ILE A 175 14.57 -18.88 15.69
C ILE A 175 13.64 -17.98 16.49
N CYS A 176 13.44 -16.74 16.03
CA CYS A 176 12.48 -15.86 16.68
C CYS A 176 11.83 -14.90 15.69
N ARG A 177 10.57 -14.57 15.97
CA ARG A 177 9.80 -13.52 15.33
C ARG A 177 9.88 -12.25 16.17
N SER A 178 10.33 -11.15 15.57
CA SER A 178 10.36 -9.83 16.19
C SER A 178 9.58 -8.83 15.34
N VAL A 179 8.84 -7.92 15.97
CA VAL A 179 7.97 -6.98 15.24
C VAL A 179 8.63 -5.60 15.17
N LEU A 180 8.96 -5.15 13.97
CA LEU A 180 9.42 -3.79 13.72
C LEU A 180 8.23 -2.84 13.78
N ARG A 181 8.22 -1.97 14.78
CA ARG A 181 7.16 -1.00 15.01
C ARG A 181 7.53 0.39 14.51
N VAL A 182 6.54 1.19 14.19
CA VAL A 182 6.73 2.60 13.89
C VAL A 182 6.61 3.43 15.16
N ARG A 183 7.53 4.37 15.39
CA ARG A 183 7.47 5.27 16.54
C ARG A 183 6.19 6.11 16.48
N PRO A 184 5.42 6.19 17.58
CA PRO A 184 4.34 7.16 17.67
C PRO A 184 4.93 8.57 17.65
N SER A 185 4.42 9.45 16.78
CA SER A 185 4.88 10.83 16.63
C SER A 185 4.62 11.62 17.92
N VAL A 186 5.67 12.19 18.52
CA VAL A 186 5.58 13.07 19.70
C VAL A 186 5.38 14.51 19.22
N GLY A 187 4.16 15.05 19.40
CA GLY A 187 3.80 16.48 19.53
C GLY A 187 4.13 17.46 18.40
N GLU A 188 3.10 17.94 17.68
CA GLU A 188 3.06 19.30 17.12
C GLU A 188 2.21 20.17 18.06
N SER A 189 2.87 20.84 19.00
CA SER A 189 2.35 22.00 19.71
C SER A 189 2.98 23.24 19.08
N ASP A 190 2.20 23.98 18.28
CA ASP A 190 2.28 25.43 18.11
C ASP A 190 1.15 25.86 17.17
N ALA A 191 0.02 26.23 17.78
CA ALA A 191 -1.10 26.85 17.08
C ALA A 191 -0.85 28.35 16.94
N PRO A 192 -0.99 28.95 15.75
CA PRO A 192 -1.50 30.30 15.66
C PRO A 192 -3.01 30.26 15.91
N ASP A 193 -3.45 31.21 16.72
CA ASP A 193 -4.82 31.43 17.18
C ASP A 193 -5.89 31.25 16.08
N GLY A 194 -6.93 30.49 16.39
CA GLY A 194 -8.22 30.56 15.70
C GLY A 194 -8.43 29.54 14.57
N CYS A 195 -8.52 28.26 14.89
CA CYS A 195 -9.31 27.31 14.11
C CYS A 195 -9.95 26.30 15.06
N GLU A 196 -11.26 26.10 14.94
CA GLU A 196 -12.04 25.19 15.78
C GLU A 196 -11.39 23.80 15.78
N ALA A 197 -11.09 23.29 16.97
CA ALA A 197 -10.47 21.98 17.16
C ALA A 197 -11.31 20.89 16.48
N GLU A 198 -10.85 20.37 15.35
CA GLU A 198 -11.38 19.17 14.73
C GLU A 198 -11.13 18.00 15.68
N THR A 199 -12.17 17.55 16.37
CA THR A 199 -12.15 16.32 17.16
C THR A 199 -11.83 15.15 16.23
N ALA A 200 -10.67 14.53 16.44
CA ALA A 200 -10.23 13.36 15.71
C ALA A 200 -11.33 12.27 15.75
N PHE A 201 -11.79 11.86 14.57
CA PHE A 201 -12.78 10.80 14.42
C PHE A 201 -12.23 9.47 14.98
N GLN A 202 -12.83 8.95 16.04
CA GLN A 202 -12.37 7.72 16.70
C GLN A 202 -13.11 6.49 16.16
N LEU A 203 -12.34 5.55 15.60
CA LEU A 203 -12.85 4.25 15.14
C LEU A 203 -13.16 3.33 16.34
N PRO A 204 -14.12 2.40 16.20
CA PRO A 204 -14.40 1.40 17.22
C PRO A 204 -13.19 0.48 17.46
N SER A 205 -13.05 -0.01 18.70
CA SER A 205 -12.00 -0.96 19.07
C SER A 205 -12.25 -2.35 18.48
N LEU A 206 -11.17 -3.12 18.29
CA LEU A 206 -11.23 -4.54 17.93
C LEU A 206 -11.45 -5.48 19.14
N ALA A 207 -11.52 -4.93 20.36
CA ALA A 207 -11.66 -5.72 21.60
C ALA A 207 -13.07 -6.31 21.74
N VAL A 208 -13.28 -7.58 21.38
CA VAL A 208 -14.59 -8.24 21.46
C VAL A 208 -15.19 -8.23 22.87
N GLY A 209 -16.52 -8.05 22.97
CA GLY A 209 -17.25 -8.03 24.24
C GLY A 209 -17.27 -6.67 24.95
N THR A 210 -16.62 -5.64 24.41
CA THR A 210 -16.75 -4.27 24.93
C THR A 210 -17.92 -3.56 24.28
N ALA A 211 -18.85 -3.07 25.09
CA ALA A 211 -19.95 -2.24 24.62
C ALA A 211 -19.42 -0.88 24.13
N GLU A 212 -19.70 -0.57 22.87
CA GLU A 212 -19.23 0.64 22.20
C GLU A 212 -20.33 1.19 21.28
N SER A 213 -20.32 2.50 21.04
CA SER A 213 -21.20 3.11 20.06
C SER A 213 -20.55 4.33 19.45
N GLY A 214 -21.00 4.70 18.26
CA GLY A 214 -20.51 5.88 17.58
C GLY A 214 -21.37 6.26 16.40
N GLU A 215 -21.04 7.38 15.79
CA GLU A 215 -21.69 7.87 14.59
C GLU A 215 -20.73 8.63 13.69
N CYS A 216 -21.04 8.63 12.40
CA CYS A 216 -20.27 9.30 11.38
C CYS A 216 -21.17 9.83 10.25
N TRP A 217 -20.66 10.77 9.46
CA TRP A 217 -21.42 11.43 8.41
C TRP A 217 -20.71 11.35 7.07
N CYS A 218 -21.46 10.98 6.04
CA CYS A 218 -21.09 11.24 4.66
C CYS A 218 -21.57 12.64 4.30
N ARG A 219 -20.65 13.56 3.99
CA ARG A 219 -21.01 14.92 3.56
C ARG A 219 -21.51 14.99 2.12
N GLY A 220 -21.64 13.84 1.44
CA GLY A 220 -21.93 13.74 0.00
C GLY A 220 -20.72 14.16 -0.82
N HIS A 221 -20.46 13.45 -1.91
CA HIS A 221 -19.18 13.54 -2.58
C HIS A 221 -19.25 13.94 -4.04
N LEU A 222 -18.85 15.20 -4.26
CA LEU A 222 -18.91 15.91 -5.52
C LEU A 222 -17.56 15.91 -6.28
N ARG A 223 -16.44 15.55 -5.63
CA ARG A 223 -15.12 15.56 -6.30
C ARG A 223 -15.02 14.39 -7.29
N VAL A 224 -14.80 14.72 -8.55
CA VAL A 224 -14.47 13.80 -9.64
C VAL A 224 -12.99 13.96 -9.90
N VAL A 225 -12.29 12.85 -10.16
CA VAL A 225 -10.94 12.91 -10.72
C VAL A 225 -11.07 13.39 -12.16
N GLY A 226 -10.68 14.62 -12.44
CA GLY A 226 -10.63 15.20 -13.77
C GLY A 226 -9.31 14.90 -14.48
N ALA A 227 -9.22 15.35 -15.73
CA ALA A 227 -8.00 15.21 -16.54
C ALA A 227 -6.76 15.87 -15.90
N ASN A 228 -6.96 16.92 -15.09
CA ASN A 228 -5.87 17.66 -14.43
C ASN A 228 -5.42 16.98 -13.12
N ASP A 229 -6.29 16.19 -12.47
CA ASP A 229 -5.90 15.39 -11.30
C ASP A 229 -4.96 14.22 -11.68
N LEU A 230 -4.66 14.05 -12.98
CA LEU A 230 -3.75 13.02 -13.47
C LEU A 230 -2.27 13.42 -13.38
N ASP A 231 -1.95 14.70 -13.22
CA ASP A 231 -0.57 15.18 -13.21
C ASP A 231 0.26 14.52 -12.07
N ASP A 232 -0.40 14.21 -10.95
CA ASP A 232 0.21 13.53 -9.81
C ASP A 232 0.37 12.02 -9.99
N VAL A 233 -0.23 11.41 -11.03
CA VAL A 233 -0.17 9.97 -11.28
C VAL A 233 0.41 9.59 -12.65
N LEU A 234 0.66 10.57 -13.51
CA LEU A 234 1.32 10.40 -14.80
C LEU A 234 2.81 10.73 -14.69
N ILE A 235 3.62 9.96 -15.39
CA ILE A 235 5.04 10.25 -15.62
C ILE A 235 5.23 10.38 -17.14
N PRO A 236 5.70 11.53 -17.65
CA PRO A 236 6.08 11.66 -19.05
C PRO A 236 7.18 10.66 -19.43
N VAL A 237 7.02 9.99 -20.57
CA VAL A 237 8.03 9.11 -21.16
C VAL A 237 8.88 9.95 -22.13
N ALA A 238 10.21 9.90 -21.97
CA ALA A 238 11.11 10.67 -22.81
C ALA A 238 11.11 10.11 -24.25
N ALA A 239 11.11 10.99 -25.26
CA ALA A 239 11.10 10.61 -26.67
C ALA A 239 12.31 9.75 -27.12
N SER A 240 13.36 9.66 -26.30
CA SER A 240 14.52 8.79 -26.53
C SER A 240 14.31 7.33 -26.07
N GLU A 241 13.26 7.05 -25.30
CA GLU A 241 12.86 5.69 -24.98
C GLU A 241 12.05 5.16 -26.19
N ALA A 242 12.64 4.26 -26.98
CA ALA A 242 11.91 3.58 -28.04
C ALA A 242 10.85 2.66 -27.40
N VAL A 243 9.59 3.10 -27.42
CA VAL A 243 8.46 2.31 -26.92
C VAL A 243 7.82 1.57 -28.11
N GLU A 244 8.27 0.34 -28.34
CA GLU A 244 7.64 -0.59 -29.29
C GLU A 244 6.41 -1.26 -28.65
N ASP A 245 5.42 -0.46 -28.27
CA ASP A 245 4.17 -0.94 -27.69
C ASP A 245 2.97 -0.14 -28.22
N VAL A 246 1.76 -0.62 -27.95
CA VAL A 246 0.49 -0.02 -28.38
C VAL A 246 -0.27 0.58 -27.20
N CYS A 247 -0.89 1.73 -27.43
CA CYS A 247 -1.75 2.34 -26.44
C CYS A 247 -3.04 1.51 -26.29
N ALA A 248 -3.30 0.92 -25.13
CA ALA A 248 -4.50 0.10 -24.92
C ALA A 248 -5.83 0.88 -24.90
N ILE A 249 -5.82 2.21 -25.13
CA ILE A 249 -7.02 3.05 -25.22
C ILE A 249 -7.42 3.28 -26.69
N CYS A 250 -6.48 3.69 -27.55
CA CYS A 250 -6.75 3.94 -28.98
C CYS A 250 -6.29 2.80 -29.90
N LEU A 251 -5.45 1.88 -29.39
CA LEU A 251 -4.82 0.77 -30.10
C LEU A 251 -3.73 1.16 -31.12
N ASP A 252 -3.36 2.44 -31.18
CA ASP A 252 -2.26 2.93 -32.02
C ASP A 252 -0.89 2.80 -31.33
N SER A 253 0.18 2.83 -32.12
CA SER A 253 1.56 2.72 -31.62
C SER A 253 1.93 3.93 -30.74
N LEU A 254 2.64 3.65 -29.65
CA LEU A 254 3.22 4.66 -28.76
C LEU A 254 4.49 5.30 -29.34
N GLY A 255 5.14 4.66 -30.33
CA GLY A 255 6.40 5.13 -30.92
C GLY A 255 6.25 6.10 -32.09
N SER A 256 5.04 6.29 -32.62
CA SER A 256 4.82 7.16 -33.77
C SER A 256 4.46 8.58 -33.34
N THR A 257 5.45 9.47 -33.33
CA THR A 257 5.18 10.89 -33.64
C THR A 257 4.65 10.91 -35.07
N SER A 258 3.37 11.17 -35.26
CA SER A 258 2.78 11.32 -36.59
C SER A 258 3.55 12.39 -37.37
N SER A 259 4.34 11.97 -38.36
CA SER A 259 4.79 12.86 -39.43
C SER A 259 3.64 12.95 -40.44
N PRO A 260 3.22 14.15 -40.86
CA PRO A 260 2.17 14.28 -41.85
C PRO A 260 2.73 13.95 -43.24
N GLY A 261 2.24 12.87 -43.83
CA GLY A 261 2.36 12.59 -45.26
C GLY A 261 3.16 11.35 -45.62
N ASP A 262 2.46 10.27 -45.98
CA ASP A 262 2.51 9.86 -47.38
C ASP A 262 1.21 9.16 -47.81
N SER A 263 0.76 9.48 -49.01
CA SER A 263 -0.58 9.19 -49.52
C SER A 263 -0.55 8.04 -50.51
N SER A 264 -1.37 7.00 -50.31
CA SER A 264 -1.95 6.22 -51.42
C SER A 264 -3.20 5.39 -51.04
N ALA A 265 -4.35 6.09 -50.95
CA ALA A 265 -5.70 5.82 -51.52
C ALA A 265 -6.45 4.44 -51.38
N PRO A 266 -7.80 4.32 -51.61
CA PRO A 266 -8.87 5.35 -51.73
C PRO A 266 -10.18 5.11 -50.92
N MET A 267 -10.86 6.23 -50.61
CA MET A 267 -12.32 6.54 -50.62
C MET A 267 -13.41 5.53 -50.16
N ARG A 268 -14.20 5.95 -49.15
CA ARG A 268 -15.64 6.32 -49.32
C ARG A 268 -16.28 6.95 -48.07
N GLY A 269 -16.88 8.14 -48.21
CA GLY A 269 -18.08 8.57 -47.45
C GLY A 269 -17.98 9.78 -46.51
N THR A 270 -18.25 10.97 -47.05
CA THR A 270 -18.63 12.27 -46.42
C THR A 270 -19.67 12.15 -45.29
N LEU A 271 -19.68 13.00 -44.23
CA LEU A 271 -20.09 14.42 -44.23
C LEU A 271 -19.57 15.21 -43.00
N ASP A 272 -19.43 16.52 -43.22
CA ASP A 272 -18.79 17.58 -42.41
C ASP A 272 -19.51 17.96 -41.09
N HIS A 273 -18.74 18.44 -40.09
CA HIS A 273 -18.98 19.75 -39.44
C HIS A 273 -17.83 20.25 -38.52
N ALA A 274 -17.35 21.45 -38.84
CA ALA A 274 -16.79 22.52 -37.99
C ALA A 274 -15.47 22.27 -37.19
N SER A 275 -14.38 22.71 -37.81
CA SER A 275 -13.03 22.88 -37.27
C SER A 275 -12.88 24.14 -36.38
N ALA A 276 -12.37 23.94 -35.15
CA ALA A 276 -11.70 24.94 -34.33
C ALA A 276 -10.18 24.64 -34.31
N PRO A 277 -9.28 25.63 -34.19
CA PRO A 277 -7.86 25.41 -34.40
C PRO A 277 -7.27 24.60 -33.23
N GLN A 278 -6.94 23.34 -33.49
CA GLN A 278 -6.21 22.49 -32.56
C GLN A 278 -4.74 22.89 -32.62
N SER A 279 -4.20 23.35 -31.49
CA SER A 279 -2.76 23.52 -31.31
C SER A 279 -2.09 22.15 -31.46
N GLU A 280 -1.22 22.01 -32.46
CA GLU A 280 -0.39 20.83 -32.65
C GLU A 280 0.66 20.74 -31.54
N ALA A 281 0.26 20.23 -30.39
CA ALA A 281 1.18 19.72 -29.38
C ALA A 281 1.40 18.23 -29.66
N ALA A 282 2.64 17.82 -29.86
CA ALA A 282 3.00 16.42 -30.03
C ALA A 282 2.37 15.58 -28.91
N ASP A 283 1.58 14.57 -29.28
CA ASP A 283 0.90 13.67 -28.35
C ASP A 283 1.95 12.81 -27.62
N GLY A 284 2.37 13.29 -26.46
CA GLY A 284 3.41 12.63 -25.66
C GLY A 284 2.92 11.31 -25.08
N VAL A 285 3.84 10.39 -24.83
CA VAL A 285 3.55 9.14 -24.13
C VAL A 285 3.71 9.37 -22.62
N VAL A 286 2.79 8.82 -21.84
CA VAL A 286 2.82 8.85 -20.37
C VAL A 286 2.67 7.45 -19.81
N LYS A 287 3.27 7.21 -18.64
CA LYS A 287 3.11 5.99 -17.86
C LYS A 287 2.46 6.26 -16.51
N LEU A 288 1.65 5.31 -16.05
CA LEU A 288 0.98 5.37 -14.75
C LEU A 288 1.93 5.06 -13.59
N LYS A 289 2.02 5.93 -12.58
CA LYS A 289 2.94 5.79 -11.42
C LYS A 289 2.78 4.49 -10.63
N LYS A 290 1.59 3.89 -10.58
CA LYS A 290 1.33 2.72 -9.73
C LYS A 290 1.39 1.37 -10.45
N CYS A 291 1.35 1.35 -11.79
CA CYS A 291 1.36 0.10 -12.55
C CYS A 291 2.16 0.14 -13.86
N MET A 292 2.76 1.28 -14.20
CA MET A 292 3.66 1.50 -15.35
C MET A 292 3.08 1.25 -16.75
N HIS A 293 1.78 0.96 -16.88
CA HIS A 293 1.13 0.91 -18.20
C HIS A 293 1.20 2.28 -18.89
N MET A 294 1.46 2.23 -20.19
CA MET A 294 1.70 3.39 -21.04
C MET A 294 0.50 3.69 -21.93
N TYR A 295 0.27 4.99 -22.13
CA TYR A 295 -0.77 5.51 -23.00
C TYR A 295 -0.29 6.81 -23.63
N HIS A 296 -0.90 7.23 -24.74
CA HIS A 296 -0.81 8.63 -25.13
C HIS A 296 -1.43 9.52 -24.04
N ASP A 297 -0.81 10.67 -23.77
CA ASP A 297 -1.26 11.61 -22.73
C ASP A 297 -2.69 12.08 -23.00
N THR A 298 -2.99 12.39 -24.26
CA THR A 298 -4.34 12.78 -24.68
C THR A 298 -5.35 11.64 -24.48
N CYS A 299 -4.97 10.40 -24.77
CA CYS A 299 -5.83 9.23 -24.64
C CYS A 299 -6.25 8.99 -23.19
N VAL A 300 -5.30 8.97 -22.25
CA VAL A 300 -5.61 8.71 -20.84
C VAL A 300 -6.38 9.87 -20.20
N ARG A 301 -6.06 11.12 -20.54
CA ARG A 301 -6.80 12.30 -20.06
C ARG A 301 -8.25 12.30 -20.57
N THR A 302 -8.44 11.99 -21.85
CA THR A 302 -9.78 11.88 -22.45
C THR A 302 -10.58 10.72 -21.83
N TYR A 303 -9.94 9.58 -21.61
CA TYR A 303 -10.57 8.42 -20.98
C TYR A 303 -11.12 8.75 -19.58
N VAL A 304 -10.33 9.45 -18.77
CA VAL A 304 -10.74 9.88 -17.42
C VAL A 304 -11.82 10.96 -17.49
N GLY A 305 -11.65 11.96 -18.35
CA GLY A 305 -12.62 13.05 -18.53
C GLY A 305 -14.02 12.57 -18.96
N ARG A 306 -14.09 11.49 -19.74
CA ARG A 306 -15.38 10.89 -20.16
C ARG A 306 -15.97 9.92 -19.13
N GLY A 307 -15.14 9.39 -18.23
CA GLY A 307 -15.54 8.29 -17.36
C GLY A 307 -16.60 8.67 -16.33
N GLY A 308 -16.60 9.92 -15.82
CA GLY A 308 -17.47 10.36 -14.71
C GLY A 308 -17.33 9.51 -13.43
N ARG A 309 -16.42 8.53 -13.43
CA ARG A 309 -16.19 7.58 -12.35
C ARG A 309 -15.48 8.32 -11.25
N GLY A 310 -15.90 8.04 -10.02
CA GLY A 310 -15.38 8.68 -8.82
C GLY A 310 -13.88 8.69 -8.70
N GLY A 311 -13.18 7.76 -9.34
CA GLY A 311 -11.74 7.74 -9.46
C GLY A 311 -11.31 7.14 -10.79
N PHE A 312 -10.02 6.90 -10.91
CA PHE A 312 -9.39 6.36 -12.10
C PHE A 312 -8.62 5.08 -11.76
N SER A 313 -9.01 3.97 -12.40
CA SER A 313 -8.26 2.72 -12.40
C SER A 313 -7.66 2.50 -13.78
N CYS A 314 -6.45 1.95 -13.81
CA CYS A 314 -5.74 1.60 -15.04
C CYS A 314 -6.61 0.69 -15.94
N PRO A 315 -6.87 1.05 -17.20
CA PRO A 315 -7.64 0.22 -18.13
C PRO A 315 -7.02 -1.15 -18.41
N THR A 316 -5.70 -1.28 -18.29
CA THR A 316 -5.00 -2.52 -18.62
C THR A 316 -5.00 -3.53 -17.46
N CYS A 317 -4.82 -3.09 -16.21
CA CYS A 317 -4.68 -4.00 -15.06
C CYS A 317 -5.62 -3.72 -13.88
N GLY A 318 -6.48 -2.71 -13.96
CA GLY A 318 -7.41 -2.35 -12.89
C GLY A 318 -6.80 -1.67 -11.67
N THR A 319 -5.47 -1.50 -11.60
CA THR A 319 -4.81 -0.83 -10.47
C THR A 319 -5.33 0.59 -10.29
N LEU A 320 -5.80 0.91 -9.08
CA LEU A 320 -6.35 2.22 -8.73
C LEU A 320 -5.28 3.32 -8.75
N GLN A 321 -5.38 4.23 -9.71
CA GLN A 321 -4.47 5.36 -9.90
C GLN A 321 -4.88 6.56 -9.08
N CYS A 322 -6.12 7.01 -9.25
CA CYS A 322 -6.67 8.11 -8.46
C CYS A 322 -7.86 7.57 -7.66
N ALA A 323 -7.78 7.69 -6.35
CA ALA A 323 -8.93 7.40 -5.51
C ALA A 323 -10.01 8.44 -5.79
N GLY A 324 -11.26 7.98 -5.79
CA GLY A 324 -12.33 8.88 -5.46
C GLY A 324 -13.66 8.15 -5.48
N ASN A 325 -14.72 8.94 -5.40
CA ASN A 325 -15.90 8.51 -4.67
C ASN A 325 -17.10 8.34 -5.60
N GLY A 326 -17.94 7.34 -5.31
CA GLY A 326 -19.24 7.21 -5.98
C GLY A 326 -20.15 8.39 -5.64
N PRO A 327 -21.27 8.56 -6.35
CA PRO A 327 -22.24 9.62 -6.09
C PRO A 327 -23.10 9.29 -4.86
N SER A 328 -22.49 8.92 -3.73
CA SER A 328 -23.25 8.66 -2.51
C SER A 328 -23.84 9.98 -2.00
N PRO A 329 -25.17 10.06 -1.75
CA PRO A 329 -25.79 11.25 -1.17
C PRO A 329 -25.30 11.47 0.26
N LYS A 330 -25.57 12.68 0.78
CA LYS A 330 -25.28 12.99 2.19
C LYS A 330 -26.06 12.06 3.10
N GLY A 331 -25.48 11.63 4.21
CA GLY A 331 -26.14 10.74 5.16
C GLY A 331 -25.38 10.58 6.45
N ARG A 332 -26.02 9.90 7.41
CA ARG A 332 -25.45 9.54 8.70
C ARG A 332 -25.42 8.02 8.85
N MET A 333 -24.35 7.50 9.44
CA MET A 333 -24.23 6.11 9.87
C MET A 333 -24.01 6.10 11.37
N ARG A 334 -24.71 5.25 12.09
CA ARG A 334 -24.55 5.05 13.55
C ARG A 334 -24.37 3.58 13.82
N TRP A 335 -23.60 3.25 14.86
CA TRP A 335 -23.46 1.87 15.30
C TRP A 335 -23.55 1.75 16.81
N ARG A 336 -23.99 0.56 17.26
CA ARG A 336 -23.96 0.14 18.66
C ARG A 336 -23.56 -1.32 18.74
N ILE A 337 -22.60 -1.61 19.60
CA ILE A 337 -22.15 -2.95 19.95
C ILE A 337 -22.78 -3.29 21.30
N GLY A 338 -23.67 -4.28 21.30
CA GLY A 338 -24.32 -4.79 22.50
C GLY A 338 -23.84 -6.20 22.84
N GLU A 339 -23.90 -6.56 24.12
CA GLU A 339 -23.52 -7.89 24.62
C GLU A 339 -24.56 -8.97 24.27
N GLU A 340 -25.76 -8.58 23.87
CA GLU A 340 -26.84 -9.50 23.53
C GLU A 340 -26.55 -10.27 22.23
N SER A 341 -26.63 -11.60 22.32
CA SER A 341 -26.53 -12.51 21.18
C SER A 341 -27.87 -12.66 20.47
N LEU A 342 -28.11 -11.82 19.47
CA LEU A 342 -29.38 -11.76 18.72
C LEU A 342 -29.33 -12.45 17.35
N LEU A 343 -28.14 -12.82 16.87
CA LEU A 343 -27.95 -13.31 15.51
C LEU A 343 -27.92 -14.84 15.44
N ALA A 344 -28.73 -15.39 14.54
CA ALA A 344 -28.70 -16.82 14.23
C ALA A 344 -27.31 -17.23 13.71
N GLY A 345 -26.76 -18.31 14.28
CA GLY A 345 -25.40 -18.77 13.96
C GLY A 345 -24.29 -18.20 14.85
N TYR A 346 -24.59 -17.24 15.74
CA TYR A 346 -23.62 -16.61 16.65
C TYR A 346 -24.13 -16.54 18.09
N PRO A 347 -24.42 -17.70 18.76
CA PRO A 347 -25.10 -17.75 20.06
C PRO A 347 -24.27 -17.24 21.27
N HIS A 348 -22.97 -17.06 21.09
CA HIS A 348 -22.02 -16.65 22.16
C HIS A 348 -21.34 -15.31 21.86
N SER A 349 -21.81 -14.60 20.84
CA SER A 349 -21.26 -13.31 20.42
C SER A 349 -22.31 -12.23 20.64
N GLY A 350 -21.88 -11.03 21.04
CA GLY A 350 -22.75 -9.86 21.04
C GLY A 350 -23.26 -9.50 19.64
N THR A 351 -23.99 -8.41 19.52
CA THR A 351 -24.53 -7.93 18.24
C THR A 351 -24.13 -6.49 17.98
N ILE A 352 -23.52 -6.26 16.81
CA ILE A 352 -23.26 -4.93 16.25
C ILE A 352 -24.48 -4.54 15.41
N SER A 353 -25.18 -3.47 15.81
CA SER A 353 -26.26 -2.88 15.03
C SER A 353 -25.77 -1.62 14.32
N ILE A 354 -26.08 -1.47 13.03
CA ILE A 354 -25.63 -0.35 12.19
C ILE A 354 -26.85 0.28 11.53
N GLU A 355 -27.10 1.55 11.82
CA GLU A 355 -28.19 2.33 11.24
C GLU A 355 -27.65 3.34 10.22
N TYR A 356 -28.12 3.24 8.98
CA TYR A 356 -27.90 4.21 7.93
C TYR A 356 -29.13 5.11 7.78
N ASP A 357 -28.92 6.42 7.78
CA ASP A 357 -29.94 7.45 7.63
C ASP A 357 -29.53 8.40 6.50
N VAL A 358 -30.18 8.24 5.34
CA VAL A 358 -29.99 9.09 4.17
C VAL A 358 -31.25 9.94 4.01
N PRO A 359 -31.22 11.25 4.28
CA PRO A 359 -32.38 12.11 4.10
C PRO A 359 -32.72 12.28 2.62
N SER A 360 -33.97 12.66 2.33
CA SER A 360 -34.38 13.09 0.99
C SER A 360 -33.56 14.30 0.55
N GLY A 361 -33.34 14.44 -0.75
CA GLY A 361 -32.53 15.52 -1.28
C GLY A 361 -32.69 15.70 -2.79
N ILE A 362 -31.76 16.43 -3.39
CA ILE A 362 -31.70 16.68 -4.83
C ILE A 362 -30.50 15.93 -5.42
N GLN A 363 -30.71 15.26 -6.55
CA GLN A 363 -29.66 14.56 -7.27
C GLN A 363 -28.62 15.56 -7.81
N SER A 364 -27.36 15.37 -7.44
CA SER A 364 -26.21 16.06 -8.04
C SER A 364 -26.01 15.72 -9.52
N GLU A 365 -25.14 16.47 -10.21
CA GLU A 365 -24.71 16.23 -11.60
C GLU A 365 -24.15 14.83 -11.86
N ARG A 366 -23.74 14.12 -10.81
CA ARG A 366 -23.17 12.77 -10.91
C ARG A 366 -24.19 11.65 -10.82
N HIS A 367 -25.45 11.96 -10.53
CA HIS A 367 -26.53 10.98 -10.54
C HIS A 367 -27.18 10.90 -11.93
N GLN A 368 -27.95 9.85 -12.17
CA GLN A 368 -28.61 9.59 -13.45
C GLN A 368 -29.55 10.72 -13.89
N HIS A 369 -30.17 11.43 -12.94
CA HIS A 369 -31.08 12.54 -13.22
C HIS A 369 -30.70 13.78 -12.40
N PRO A 370 -29.72 14.58 -12.85
CA PRO A 370 -29.31 15.80 -12.17
C PRO A 370 -30.48 16.76 -11.89
N ALA A 371 -30.43 17.44 -10.75
CA ALA A 371 -31.45 18.36 -10.26
C ALA A 371 -32.85 17.76 -9.96
N VAL A 372 -33.03 16.45 -10.11
CA VAL A 372 -34.28 15.76 -9.76
C VAL A 372 -34.29 15.37 -8.28
N PRO A 373 -35.41 15.55 -7.55
CA PRO A 373 -35.52 15.08 -6.17
C PRO A 373 -35.37 13.56 -6.04
N PHE A 374 -34.82 13.11 -4.92
CA PHE A 374 -34.85 11.71 -4.51
C PHE A 374 -35.41 11.58 -3.09
N MET A 375 -36.06 10.45 -2.81
CA MET A 375 -36.58 10.14 -1.48
C MET A 375 -35.51 9.42 -0.65
N GLY A 376 -35.33 9.88 0.58
CA GLY A 376 -34.39 9.31 1.54
C GLY A 376 -34.78 7.90 2.00
N THR A 377 -33.89 7.26 2.74
CA THR A 377 -34.10 5.92 3.30
C THR A 377 -33.42 5.78 4.65
N LYS A 378 -33.99 4.92 5.49
CA LYS A 378 -33.37 4.42 6.72
C LYS A 378 -33.24 2.93 6.64
N ARG A 379 -32.06 2.40 6.94
CA ARG A 379 -31.78 0.95 6.90
C ARG A 379 -30.96 0.55 8.10
N THR A 380 -31.28 -0.60 8.66
CA THR A 380 -30.50 -1.21 9.73
C THR A 380 -29.88 -2.49 9.23
N ALA A 381 -28.59 -2.67 9.50
CA ALA A 381 -27.84 -3.89 9.28
C ALA A 381 -27.27 -4.40 10.61
N TYR A 382 -26.92 -5.68 10.65
CA TYR A 382 -26.37 -6.32 11.84
C TYR A 382 -25.14 -7.14 11.49
N LEU A 383 -24.15 -7.14 12.38
CA LEU A 383 -22.97 -8.01 12.36
C LEU A 383 -22.82 -8.67 13.73
N PRO A 384 -22.26 -9.88 13.83
CA PRO A 384 -21.92 -10.45 15.13
C PRO A 384 -20.76 -9.67 15.75
N ASP A 385 -20.75 -9.54 17.08
CA ASP A 385 -19.61 -9.00 17.81
C ASP A 385 -18.49 -10.06 17.89
N THR A 386 -17.81 -10.26 16.76
CA THR A 386 -16.55 -10.99 16.65
C THR A 386 -15.46 -10.05 16.19
N ARG A 387 -14.22 -10.52 16.17
CA ARG A 387 -13.10 -9.73 15.67
C ARG A 387 -13.31 -9.34 14.20
N GLU A 388 -13.71 -10.30 13.38
CA GLU A 388 -14.03 -10.11 11.96
C GLU A 388 -15.24 -9.19 11.78
N GLY A 389 -16.25 -9.32 12.64
CA GLY A 389 -17.42 -8.43 12.65
C GLY A 389 -17.03 -6.96 12.92
N ARG A 390 -16.11 -6.73 13.86
CA ARG A 390 -15.57 -5.39 14.16
C ARG A 390 -14.68 -4.85 13.04
N GLU A 391 -13.89 -5.70 12.39
CA GLU A 391 -13.10 -5.36 11.21
C GLU A 391 -14.00 -4.91 10.03
N VAL A 392 -15.09 -5.65 9.78
CA VAL A 392 -16.10 -5.28 8.78
C VAL A 392 -16.80 -3.97 9.15
N LEU A 393 -17.10 -3.73 10.43
CA LEU A 393 -17.66 -2.45 10.89
C LEU A 393 -16.71 -1.27 10.57
N ILE A 394 -15.41 -1.42 10.85
CA ILE A 394 -14.39 -0.40 10.53
C ILE A 394 -14.36 -0.15 9.01
N LEU A 395 -14.41 -1.20 8.19
CA LEU A 395 -14.50 -1.06 6.73
C LEU A 395 -15.76 -0.31 6.29
N PHE A 396 -16.92 -0.59 6.89
CA PHE A 396 -18.16 0.12 6.58
C PHE A 396 -18.06 1.59 6.96
N ILE A 397 -17.48 1.90 8.11
CA ILE A 397 -17.23 3.28 8.53
C ILE A 397 -16.32 3.99 7.51
N HIS A 398 -15.22 3.36 7.10
CA HIS A 398 -14.33 3.92 6.07
C HIS A 398 -15.03 4.14 4.74
N ALA A 399 -15.81 3.16 4.30
CA ALA A 399 -16.57 3.24 3.05
C ALA A 399 -17.68 4.29 3.09
N PHE A 400 -18.23 4.57 4.28
CA PHE A 400 -19.29 5.56 4.47
C PHE A 400 -18.75 6.98 4.65
N VAL A 401 -17.73 7.16 5.48
CA VAL A 401 -17.13 8.48 5.76
C VAL A 401 -16.37 9.01 4.56
N LYS A 402 -15.75 8.11 3.76
CA LYS A 402 -14.88 8.37 2.60
C LYS A 402 -14.34 9.79 2.60
N VAL A 403 -13.19 10.00 3.20
CA VAL A 403 -12.64 11.33 3.49
C VAL A 403 -12.27 12.07 2.19
N SER A 404 -12.51 13.39 2.17
CA SER A 404 -11.96 14.34 1.20
C SER A 404 -10.48 14.03 0.96
N SER A 405 -10.04 14.02 -0.29
CA SER A 405 -8.73 13.54 -0.75
C SER A 405 -7.50 14.33 -0.25
N ASP A 406 -7.62 15.11 0.83
CA ASP A 406 -6.52 15.83 1.47
C ASP A 406 -6.29 15.45 2.95
N VAL A 407 -7.10 14.55 3.56
CA VAL A 407 -7.02 14.25 5.02
C VAL A 407 -6.90 12.76 5.35
N VAL A 408 -6.53 11.88 4.40
CA VAL A 408 -6.04 10.53 4.75
C VAL A 408 -4.67 10.32 4.14
N SER A 409 -3.66 10.87 4.81
CA SER A 409 -2.33 10.27 4.81
C SER A 409 -2.46 8.85 5.38
N ALA A 410 -2.66 7.84 4.53
CA ALA A 410 -2.20 6.44 4.64
C ALA A 410 -2.18 5.72 6.01
N ARG A 411 -2.91 6.18 7.04
CA ARG A 411 -2.78 5.70 8.42
C ARG A 411 -3.96 4.86 8.92
N CYS A 412 -5.01 4.69 8.14
CA CYS A 412 -6.20 3.95 8.59
C CYS A 412 -6.54 2.68 7.79
N ILE A 413 -5.74 2.30 6.80
CA ILE A 413 -5.95 1.02 6.07
C ILE A 413 -5.08 -0.11 6.67
N ALA A 414 -4.20 0.21 7.62
CA ALA A 414 -3.20 -0.68 8.22
C ALA A 414 -3.69 -1.62 9.35
N LYS A 415 -5.00 -1.83 9.48
CA LYS A 415 -5.55 -2.74 10.49
C LYS A 415 -6.74 -3.50 9.90
N LEU A 416 -6.42 -4.37 8.96
CA LEU A 416 -7.18 -5.57 8.61
C LEU A 416 -6.18 -6.69 8.37
#